data_AF-A0A9D8LEV3-F1
#
_entry.id   AF-A0A9D8LEV3-F1
#
_cell.length_a   1.000
_cell.length_b   1.000
_cell.length_c   1.000
_cell.angle_alpha   90.00
_cell.angle_beta   90.00
_cell.angle_gamma   90.00
#
_symmetry.space_group_name_H-M   'P 1'
#
loop_
_entity.id
_entity.type
_entity.pdbx_description
1 polymer ?
#
loop_
_entity_poly.entity_id
_entity_poly.type
_entity_poly.pdbx_seq_one_letter_code
_entity_poly.pdbx_strand_id
1 'polypeptide(L)'
;MSRIGKTALLALAGSLLISTGAVAQTTLAKVKERGQLLCGTSTGIAGFSLADGQGKWSGLDVDVCRALAAAIFDDPGKVNFIPLASKDRLVALQSGEIDVLPRTTTWTLSRDAGQGLDFTAVNYYDGQGFQLRKKAGIKSVKELDGASICTVQGTTNELNLADYFRVNKMKYEVVAFQGIDETVKAYESGRCDAISTHISQLVSYPL
;
A
#
# COMPACT_ATOMS: atom_id res chain seq x y z
N MET A 1 40.00 -73.39 -34.18
CA MET A 1 38.98 -74.16 -33.42
C MET A 1 38.74 -73.44 -32.09
N SER A 2 37.47 -73.28 -31.77
CA SER A 2 36.84 -72.24 -30.92
C SER A 2 37.29 -72.21 -29.45
N ARG A 3 37.44 -71.00 -28.88
CA ARG A 3 37.58 -70.74 -27.42
C ARG A 3 36.43 -69.85 -26.92
N ILE A 4 35.52 -70.49 -26.17
CA ILE A 4 34.93 -70.10 -24.87
C ILE A 4 34.68 -68.60 -24.60
N GLY A 5 33.40 -68.22 -24.70
CA GLY A 5 32.58 -67.55 -23.67
C GLY A 5 33.04 -66.26 -23.00
N LYS A 6 32.31 -65.16 -23.23
CA LYS A 6 32.02 -64.11 -22.22
C LYS A 6 30.64 -63.48 -22.47
N THR A 7 29.74 -63.71 -21.52
CA THR A 7 28.55 -62.91 -21.25
C THR A 7 28.95 -61.46 -20.94
N ALA A 8 28.32 -60.50 -21.61
CA ALA A 8 28.43 -59.08 -21.28
C ALA A 8 27.02 -58.52 -21.04
N LEU A 9 26.62 -58.50 -19.76
CA LEU A 9 25.63 -57.56 -19.24
C LEU A 9 26.25 -56.15 -19.37
N LEU A 10 25.55 -55.20 -19.98
CA LEU A 10 25.84 -53.77 -19.78
C LEU A 10 24.52 -53.06 -19.45
N ALA A 11 24.55 -52.46 -18.27
CA ALA A 11 23.44 -51.92 -17.52
C ALA A 11 22.82 -50.69 -18.20
N LEU A 12 21.49 -50.68 -18.28
CA LEU A 12 20.71 -49.50 -18.61
C LEU A 12 20.69 -48.60 -17.36
N ALA A 13 21.64 -47.67 -17.25
CA ALA A 13 21.63 -46.65 -16.20
C ALA A 13 20.53 -45.64 -16.53
N GLY A 14 19.33 -45.86 -15.97
CA GLY A 14 18.25 -44.88 -16.00
C GLY A 14 18.60 -43.69 -15.13
N SER A 15 18.90 -42.55 -15.75
CA SER A 15 19.05 -41.26 -15.07
C SER A 15 17.69 -40.84 -14.52
N LEU A 16 17.45 -41.08 -13.24
CA LEU A 16 16.32 -40.50 -12.51
C LEU A 16 16.57 -38.99 -12.40
N LEU A 17 16.03 -38.20 -13.33
CA LEU A 17 15.90 -36.76 -13.16
C LEU A 17 14.87 -36.53 -12.05
N ILE A 18 15.35 -36.39 -10.82
CA ILE A 18 14.53 -35.90 -9.71
C ILE A 18 14.29 -34.42 -10.02
N SER A 19 13.14 -34.13 -10.61
CA SER A 19 12.60 -32.78 -10.75
C SER A 19 12.35 -32.22 -9.35
N THR A 20 13.36 -31.63 -8.73
CA THR A 20 13.16 -30.79 -7.55
C THR A 20 12.35 -29.58 -8.02
N GLY A 21 11.04 -29.64 -7.85
CA GLY A 21 10.17 -28.49 -8.07
C GLY A 21 10.76 -27.32 -7.30
N ALA A 22 11.06 -26.23 -8.00
CA ALA A 22 11.60 -25.03 -7.37
C ALA A 22 10.59 -24.57 -6.31
N VAL A 23 10.91 -24.78 -5.03
CA VAL A 23 10.13 -24.24 -3.93
C VAL A 23 10.35 -22.74 -3.99
N ALA A 24 9.32 -21.99 -4.40
CA ALA A 24 9.38 -20.53 -4.37
C ALA A 24 9.74 -20.09 -2.94
N GLN A 25 10.83 -19.34 -2.81
CA GLN A 25 11.31 -18.87 -1.52
C GLN A 25 10.24 -18.00 -0.85
N THR A 26 9.91 -18.29 0.40
CA THR A 26 8.92 -17.52 1.17
C THR A 26 9.42 -16.08 1.39
N THR A 27 8.49 -15.13 1.58
CA THR A 27 8.84 -13.74 1.89
C THR A 27 9.77 -13.65 3.10
N LEU A 28 9.50 -14.41 4.16
CA LEU A 28 10.36 -14.44 5.35
C LEU A 28 11.79 -14.92 5.05
N ALA A 29 11.95 -15.93 4.20
CA ALA A 29 13.27 -16.40 3.81
C ALA A 29 14.03 -15.35 3.00
N LYS A 30 13.36 -14.66 2.06
CA LYS A 30 13.94 -13.53 1.30
C LYS A 30 14.38 -12.39 2.21
N VAL A 31 13.52 -12.01 3.16
CA VAL A 31 13.79 -10.96 4.14
C VAL A 31 14.99 -11.31 5.01
N LYS A 32 15.06 -12.55 5.53
CA LYS A 32 16.18 -13.02 6.36
C LYS A 32 17.49 -13.08 5.59
N GLU A 33 17.47 -13.59 4.36
CA GLU A 33 18.65 -13.64 3.49
C GLU A 33 19.17 -12.24 3.17
N ARG A 34 18.25 -11.32 2.84
CA ARG A 34 18.58 -9.91 2.57
C ARG A 34 19.01 -9.14 3.82
N GLY A 35 18.67 -9.62 5.02
CA GLY A 35 19.02 -9.01 6.29
C GLY A 35 18.25 -7.72 6.63
N GLN A 36 17.15 -7.43 5.91
CA GLN A 36 16.28 -6.28 6.18
C GLN A 36 14.90 -6.46 5.57
N LEU A 37 13.88 -5.92 6.24
CA LEU A 37 12.50 -5.81 5.78
C LEU A 37 12.35 -4.62 4.82
N LEU A 38 11.79 -4.81 3.63
CA LEU A 38 11.39 -3.74 2.73
C LEU A 38 9.93 -3.38 3.02
N CYS A 39 9.71 -2.22 3.63
CA CYS A 39 8.39 -1.78 4.07
C CYS A 39 7.89 -0.64 3.18
N GLY A 40 6.72 -0.82 2.56
CA GLY A 40 6.06 0.23 1.79
C GLY A 40 5.40 1.27 2.70
N THR A 41 5.73 2.55 2.53
CA THR A 41 5.18 3.67 3.32
C THR A 41 4.42 4.67 2.44
N SER A 42 3.74 5.64 3.07
CA SER A 42 3.26 6.81 2.33
C SER A 42 4.43 7.74 1.98
N THR A 43 4.20 8.65 1.04
CA THR A 43 5.20 9.68 0.66
C THR A 43 5.37 10.77 1.71
N GLY A 44 4.51 10.82 2.73
CA GLY A 44 4.52 11.85 3.76
C GLY A 44 3.12 12.12 4.30
N ILE A 45 2.75 11.44 5.37
CA ILE A 45 1.52 11.69 6.14
C ILE A 45 1.91 11.79 7.61
N ALA A 46 1.84 13.00 8.16
CA ALA A 46 2.15 13.24 9.57
C ALA A 46 1.26 12.35 10.47
N GLY A 47 1.89 11.69 11.45
CA GLY A 47 1.23 10.72 12.32
C GLY A 47 1.24 9.27 11.82
N PHE A 48 1.37 9.04 10.51
CA PHE A 48 1.37 7.70 9.91
C PHE A 48 2.74 7.29 9.39
N SER A 49 3.25 7.99 8.38
CA SER A 49 4.58 7.74 7.81
C SER A 49 5.16 9.02 7.23
N LEU A 50 6.14 9.58 7.94
CA LEU A 50 6.82 10.80 7.56
C LEU A 50 8.32 10.68 7.81
N ALA A 51 9.13 10.97 6.80
CA ALA A 51 10.56 11.15 6.93
C ALA A 51 10.87 12.60 7.32
N ASP A 52 11.76 12.79 8.29
CA ASP A 52 12.32 14.11 8.57
C ASP A 52 13.42 14.48 7.55
N GLY A 53 13.97 15.70 7.67
CA GLY A 53 15.03 16.19 6.78
C GLY A 53 16.35 15.40 6.84
N GLN A 54 16.50 14.48 7.80
CA GLN A 54 17.65 13.58 7.92
C GLN A 54 17.31 12.17 7.42
N GLY A 55 16.11 11.96 6.87
CA GLY A 55 15.64 10.66 6.38
C GLY A 55 15.16 9.71 7.48
N LYS A 56 15.00 10.18 8.72
CA LYS A 56 14.47 9.37 9.82
C LYS A 56 12.95 9.31 9.72
N TRP A 57 12.45 8.09 9.55
CA TRP A 57 11.02 7.82 9.45
C TRP A 57 10.34 7.79 10.83
N SER A 58 9.10 8.27 10.91
CA SER A 58 8.28 8.19 12.13
C SER A 58 6.78 8.11 11.79
N GLY A 59 6.00 7.59 12.75
CA GLY A 59 4.55 7.47 12.67
C GLY A 59 4.04 6.04 12.86
N LEU A 60 2.72 5.89 12.95
CA LEU A 60 2.05 4.62 13.24
C LEU A 60 2.45 3.50 12.27
N ASP A 61 2.40 3.77 10.96
CA ASP A 61 2.72 2.81 9.92
C ASP A 61 4.20 2.41 9.96
N VAL A 62 5.07 3.38 10.24
CA VAL A 62 6.52 3.16 10.40
C VAL A 62 6.79 2.24 11.60
N ASP A 63 6.08 2.44 12.71
CA ASP A 63 6.28 1.65 13.91
C ASP A 63 5.74 0.22 13.76
N VAL A 64 4.71 0.00 12.92
CA VAL A 64 4.33 -1.36 12.49
C VAL A 64 5.48 -2.04 11.75
N CYS A 65 6.13 -1.35 10.79
CA CYS A 65 7.28 -1.91 10.09
C CYS A 65 8.44 -2.23 11.06
N ARG A 66 8.72 -1.35 12.02
CA ARG A 66 9.77 -1.56 13.03
C ARG A 66 9.45 -2.73 13.95
N ALA A 67 8.18 -2.90 14.33
CA ALA A 67 7.74 -4.04 15.13
C ALA A 67 7.95 -5.36 14.38
N LEU A 68 7.66 -5.40 13.07
CA LEU A 68 7.96 -6.56 12.23
C LEU A 68 9.47 -6.82 12.12
N ALA A 69 10.28 -5.77 11.92
CA ALA A 69 11.73 -5.91 11.88
C ALA A 69 12.30 -6.44 13.21
N ALA A 70 11.85 -5.90 14.34
CA ALA A 70 12.21 -6.40 15.67
C ALA A 70 11.80 -7.87 15.85
N ALA A 71 10.61 -8.27 15.41
CA ALA A 71 10.16 -9.66 15.51
C ALA A 71 11.00 -10.64 14.65
N ILE A 72 11.52 -10.17 13.51
CA ILE A 72 12.30 -11.02 12.58
C ILE A 72 13.79 -11.07 12.97
N PHE A 73 14.34 -9.95 13.42
CA PHE A 73 15.78 -9.72 13.55
C PHE A 73 16.27 -9.37 14.96
N ASP A 74 15.36 -9.20 15.93
CA ASP A 74 15.65 -8.62 17.25
C ASP A 74 16.28 -7.21 17.16
N ASP A 75 15.99 -6.49 16.07
CA ASP A 75 16.49 -5.14 15.78
C ASP A 75 15.44 -4.33 14.99
N PRO A 76 14.80 -3.31 15.59
CA PRO A 76 13.80 -2.48 14.90
C PRO A 76 14.41 -1.61 13.79
N GLY A 77 15.73 -1.51 13.70
CA GLY A 77 16.46 -0.80 12.66
C GLY A 77 16.65 -1.60 11.37
N LYS A 78 16.33 -2.91 11.35
CA LYS A 78 16.46 -3.78 10.16
C LYS A 78 15.30 -3.63 9.18
N VAL A 79 15.01 -2.39 8.81
CA VAL A 79 13.94 -2.02 7.89
C VAL A 79 14.41 -0.92 6.94
N ASN A 80 14.09 -1.10 5.65
CA ASN A 80 14.19 -0.07 4.63
C ASN A 80 12.78 0.41 4.25
N PHE A 81 12.57 1.72 4.24
CA PHE A 81 11.27 2.31 3.95
C PHE A 81 11.21 2.77 2.50
N ILE A 82 10.20 2.30 1.76
CA ILE A 82 10.00 2.59 0.34
C ILE A 82 8.73 3.46 0.21
N PRO A 83 8.85 4.77 -0.06
CA PRO A 83 7.72 5.67 -0.18
C PRO A 83 6.95 5.42 -1.48
N LEU A 84 5.64 5.18 -1.37
CA LEU A 84 4.80 4.80 -2.51
C LEU A 84 3.57 5.72 -2.65
N ALA A 85 3.34 6.18 -3.87
CA ALA A 85 2.11 6.84 -4.26
C ALA A 85 0.92 5.87 -4.16
N SER A 86 -0.27 6.42 -3.96
CA SER A 86 -1.47 5.63 -3.66
C SER A 86 -1.85 4.65 -4.78
N LYS A 87 -1.63 5.04 -6.03
CA LYS A 87 -1.92 4.23 -7.22
C LYS A 87 -0.92 3.08 -7.44
N ASP A 88 0.32 3.23 -6.96
CA ASP A 88 1.42 2.30 -7.27
C ASP A 88 1.64 1.26 -6.16
N ARG A 89 1.20 1.55 -4.93
CA ARG A 89 1.51 0.76 -3.72
C ARG A 89 1.15 -0.73 -3.80
N LEU A 90 0.03 -1.06 -4.45
CA LEU A 90 -0.46 -2.44 -4.53
C LEU A 90 0.35 -3.24 -5.56
N VAL A 91 0.70 -2.60 -6.68
CA VAL A 91 1.58 -3.18 -7.70
C VAL A 91 2.98 -3.42 -7.13
N ALA A 92 3.51 -2.49 -6.33
CA ALA A 92 4.79 -2.67 -5.65
C ALA A 92 4.80 -3.90 -4.72
N LEU A 93 3.69 -4.17 -4.04
CA LEU A 93 3.56 -5.38 -3.21
C LEU A 93 3.45 -6.65 -4.08
N GLN A 94 2.65 -6.60 -5.13
CA GLN A 94 2.48 -7.72 -6.06
C GLN A 94 3.79 -8.11 -6.78
N SER A 95 4.61 -7.11 -7.14
CA SER A 95 5.89 -7.32 -7.83
C SER A 95 7.00 -7.80 -6.89
N GLY A 96 6.81 -7.69 -5.58
CA GLY A 96 7.83 -7.97 -4.58
C GLY A 96 8.87 -6.86 -4.43
N GLU A 97 8.59 -5.64 -4.91
CA GLU A 97 9.40 -4.45 -4.61
C GLU A 97 9.42 -4.15 -3.12
N ILE A 98 8.30 -4.40 -2.44
CA ILE A 98 8.15 -4.37 -0.97
C ILE A 98 7.71 -5.74 -0.46
N ASP A 99 8.03 -6.03 0.80
CA ASP A 99 7.62 -7.27 1.46
C ASP A 99 6.28 -7.12 2.19
N VAL A 100 5.96 -5.91 2.66
CA VAL A 100 4.76 -5.59 3.44
C VAL A 100 4.36 -4.13 3.22
N LEU A 101 3.06 -3.85 3.34
CA LEU A 101 2.48 -2.52 3.13
C LEU A 101 1.66 -2.01 4.34
N PRO A 102 2.26 -1.77 5.51
CA PRO A 102 1.67 -0.96 6.57
C PRO A 102 1.70 0.50 6.09
N ARG A 103 0.59 0.91 5.50
CA ARG A 103 0.35 2.23 4.91
C ARG A 103 -1.16 2.42 4.97
N THR A 104 -1.66 3.66 5.16
CA THR A 104 -3.09 4.04 5.07
C THR A 104 -3.83 3.42 3.85
N THR A 105 -4.24 2.15 3.96
CA THR A 105 -4.71 1.28 2.88
C THR A 105 -5.91 0.52 3.40
N THR A 106 -7.10 0.96 3.01
CA THR A 106 -8.36 0.32 3.41
C THR A 106 -8.43 -1.14 2.96
N TRP A 107 -8.75 -2.06 3.87
CA TRP A 107 -9.12 -3.42 3.51
C TRP A 107 -10.50 -3.42 2.86
N THR A 108 -10.58 -3.88 1.60
CA THR A 108 -11.85 -4.08 0.88
C THR A 108 -11.87 -5.48 0.27
N LEU A 109 -13.07 -6.04 0.07
CA LEU A 109 -13.22 -7.34 -0.58
C LEU A 109 -12.56 -7.38 -1.96
N SER A 110 -12.67 -6.29 -2.74
CA SER A 110 -12.06 -6.19 -4.06
C SER A 110 -10.53 -6.23 -4.05
N ARG A 111 -9.89 -5.73 -2.99
CA ARG A 111 -8.43 -5.79 -2.84
C ARG A 111 -7.99 -7.19 -2.42
N ASP A 112 -8.69 -7.76 -1.44
CA ASP A 112 -8.37 -9.05 -0.83
C ASP A 112 -8.62 -10.23 -1.80
N ALA A 113 -9.81 -10.29 -2.38
CA ALA A 113 -10.18 -11.38 -3.29
C ALA A 113 -9.73 -11.15 -4.75
N GLY A 114 -9.48 -9.89 -5.14
CA GLY A 114 -9.33 -9.51 -6.55
C GLY A 114 -7.92 -9.20 -7.01
N GLN A 115 -6.98 -8.96 -6.09
CA GLN A 115 -5.65 -8.44 -6.44
C GLN A 115 -4.51 -9.36 -6.02
N GLY A 116 -4.79 -10.58 -5.53
CA GLY A 116 -3.75 -11.51 -5.10
C GLY A 116 -2.92 -10.96 -3.94
N LEU A 117 -3.58 -10.21 -3.05
CA LEU A 117 -3.02 -9.61 -1.85
C LEU A 117 -3.86 -10.06 -0.67
N ASP A 118 -3.21 -10.42 0.43
CA ASP A 118 -3.89 -10.74 1.68
C ASP A 118 -3.69 -9.61 2.69
N PHE A 119 -4.74 -9.29 3.44
CA PHE A 119 -4.66 -8.42 4.62
C PHE A 119 -4.56 -9.25 5.89
N THR A 120 -3.60 -8.93 6.75
CA THR A 120 -3.32 -9.73 7.96
C THR A 120 -3.97 -9.16 9.22
N ALA A 121 -4.05 -7.83 9.33
CA ALA A 121 -4.62 -7.15 10.48
C ALA A 121 -5.04 -5.71 10.14
N VAL A 122 -6.01 -5.19 10.89
CA VAL A 122 -6.36 -3.77 10.88
C VAL A 122 -5.59 -3.07 12.00
N ASN A 123 -4.67 -2.17 11.66
CA ASN A 123 -3.89 -1.38 12.63
C ASN A 123 -4.56 -0.03 12.97
N TYR A 124 -5.51 0.43 12.16
CA TYR A 124 -6.24 1.68 12.38
C TYR A 124 -7.62 1.64 11.70
N TYR A 125 -8.68 1.89 12.47
CA TYR A 125 -10.04 2.05 11.94
C TYR A 125 -10.31 3.52 11.64
N ASP A 126 -10.79 3.81 10.43
CA ASP A 126 -11.04 5.18 9.99
C ASP A 126 -12.29 5.29 9.11
N GLY A 127 -12.71 6.53 8.86
CA GLY A 127 -13.76 6.90 7.92
C GLY A 127 -13.28 7.97 6.93
N GLN A 128 -13.94 8.05 5.77
CA GLN A 128 -13.74 9.15 4.84
C GLN A 128 -14.51 10.38 5.32
N GLY A 129 -13.86 11.54 5.26
CA GLY A 129 -14.43 12.82 5.64
C GLY A 129 -14.29 13.87 4.54
N PHE A 130 -14.71 15.08 4.88
CA PHE A 130 -14.58 16.28 4.06
C PHE A 130 -14.03 17.41 4.93
N GLN A 131 -13.13 18.21 4.38
CA GLN A 131 -12.65 19.44 5.00
C GLN A 131 -12.90 20.62 4.08
N LEU A 132 -13.42 21.70 4.68
CA LEU A 132 -13.87 22.91 4.01
C LEU A 132 -13.34 24.13 4.77
N ARG A 133 -13.16 25.24 4.05
CA ARG A 133 -12.76 26.50 4.66
C ARG A 133 -13.92 27.00 5.51
N LYS A 134 -13.65 27.40 6.75
CA LYS A 134 -14.67 27.91 7.68
C LYS A 134 -15.53 29.03 7.08
N LYS A 135 -14.93 29.89 6.25
CA LYS A 135 -15.62 31.00 5.55
C LYS A 135 -16.71 30.57 4.56
N ALA A 136 -16.73 29.30 4.14
CA ALA A 136 -17.75 28.78 3.25
C ALA A 136 -19.14 28.68 3.92
N GLY A 137 -19.20 28.66 5.26
CA GLY A 137 -20.46 28.60 6.01
C GLY A 137 -21.24 27.28 5.89
N ILE A 138 -20.69 26.31 5.15
CA ILE A 138 -21.26 24.98 4.92
C ILE A 138 -21.12 24.12 6.18
N LYS A 139 -22.20 23.44 6.58
CA LYS A 139 -22.26 22.62 7.80
C LYS A 139 -22.48 21.14 7.51
N SER A 140 -22.84 20.79 6.28
CA SER A 140 -23.15 19.44 5.86
C SER A 140 -22.61 19.16 4.47
N VAL A 141 -22.15 17.92 4.25
CA VAL A 141 -21.74 17.42 2.93
C VAL A 141 -22.89 17.51 1.92
N LYS A 142 -24.15 17.47 2.37
CA LYS A 142 -25.33 17.63 1.50
C LYS A 142 -25.45 19.01 0.85
N GLU A 143 -24.71 20.00 1.35
CA GLU A 143 -24.67 21.36 0.80
C GLU A 143 -23.58 21.53 -0.27
N LEU A 144 -22.87 20.45 -0.63
CA LEU A 144 -21.80 20.45 -1.64
C LEU A 144 -22.29 20.18 -3.08
N ASP A 145 -23.57 20.39 -3.37
CA ASP A 145 -24.08 20.15 -4.73
C ASP A 145 -23.43 21.14 -5.71
N GLY A 146 -22.81 20.59 -6.75
CA GLY A 146 -22.04 21.34 -7.75
C GLY A 146 -20.62 21.72 -7.34
N ALA A 147 -20.15 21.32 -6.14
CA ALA A 147 -18.83 21.69 -5.66
C ALA A 147 -17.69 20.96 -6.38
N SER A 148 -16.52 21.61 -6.42
CA SER A 148 -15.25 21.00 -6.82
C SER A 148 -14.56 20.34 -5.63
N ILE A 149 -14.16 19.08 -5.76
CA ILE A 149 -13.68 18.26 -4.64
C ILE A 149 -12.31 17.65 -4.98
N CYS A 150 -11.31 18.10 -4.24
CA CYS A 150 -9.96 17.59 -4.28
C CYS A 150 -9.90 16.20 -3.62
N THR A 151 -9.28 15.23 -4.30
CA THR A 151 -9.03 13.89 -3.75
C THR A 151 -7.73 13.31 -4.31
N VAL A 152 -7.37 12.10 -3.85
CA VAL A 152 -6.19 11.37 -4.31
C VAL A 152 -6.61 10.21 -5.21
N GLN A 153 -5.97 10.10 -6.36
CA GLN A 153 -6.20 9.04 -7.34
C GLN A 153 -5.87 7.65 -6.78
N GLY A 154 -6.60 6.63 -7.22
CA GLY A 154 -6.32 5.23 -6.85
C GLY A 154 -6.64 4.93 -5.38
N THR A 155 -7.59 5.67 -4.81
CA THR A 155 -8.06 5.49 -3.44
C THR A 155 -9.50 5.01 -3.38
N THR A 156 -9.90 4.44 -2.24
CA THR A 156 -11.32 4.22 -1.96
C THR A 156 -12.08 5.55 -1.90
N ASN A 157 -11.41 6.65 -1.53
CA ASN A 157 -12.03 7.96 -1.35
C ASN A 157 -12.57 8.50 -2.67
N GLU A 158 -11.84 8.32 -3.76
CA GLU A 158 -12.27 8.68 -5.12
C GLU A 158 -13.55 7.93 -5.54
N LEU A 159 -13.60 6.61 -5.32
CA LEU A 159 -14.76 5.78 -5.67
C LEU A 159 -15.97 6.08 -4.78
N ASN A 160 -15.75 6.17 -3.48
CA ASN A 160 -16.79 6.49 -2.49
C ASN A 160 -17.37 7.89 -2.71
N LEU A 161 -16.57 8.85 -3.19
CA LEU A 161 -17.04 10.18 -3.55
C LEU A 161 -18.06 10.09 -4.69
N ALA A 162 -17.74 9.34 -5.75
CA ALA A 162 -18.66 9.09 -6.85
C ALA A 162 -19.97 8.43 -6.37
N ASP A 163 -19.86 7.42 -5.50
CA ASP A 163 -21.03 6.74 -4.96
C ASP A 163 -21.89 7.64 -4.07
N TYR A 164 -21.28 8.41 -3.18
CA TYR A 164 -22.00 9.33 -2.29
C TYR A 164 -22.80 10.35 -3.09
N PHE A 165 -22.17 11.03 -4.06
CA PHE A 165 -22.84 12.05 -4.86
C PHE A 165 -23.94 11.45 -5.76
N ARG A 166 -23.69 10.27 -6.35
CA ARG A 166 -24.69 9.55 -7.14
C ARG A 166 -25.92 9.15 -6.32
N VAL A 167 -25.73 8.54 -5.14
CA VAL A 167 -26.84 8.09 -4.27
C VAL A 167 -27.65 9.28 -3.74
N ASN A 168 -26.99 10.42 -3.47
CA ASN A 168 -27.64 11.64 -3.01
C ASN A 168 -28.18 12.54 -4.15
N LYS A 169 -28.04 12.13 -5.42
CA LYS A 169 -28.48 12.89 -6.61
C LYS A 169 -27.84 14.28 -6.70
N MET A 170 -26.58 14.38 -6.30
CA MET A 170 -25.78 15.61 -6.33
C MET A 170 -24.81 15.58 -7.51
N LYS A 171 -24.52 16.74 -8.07
CA LYS A 171 -23.42 16.96 -9.02
C LYS A 171 -22.16 17.35 -8.26
N TYR A 172 -21.01 17.05 -8.83
CA TYR A 172 -19.71 17.52 -8.33
C TYR A 172 -18.68 17.43 -9.44
N GLU A 173 -17.57 18.15 -9.26
CA GLU A 173 -16.38 18.00 -10.07
C GLU A 173 -15.29 17.31 -9.23
N VAL A 174 -14.77 16.19 -9.72
CA VAL A 174 -13.61 15.53 -9.09
C VAL A 174 -12.32 16.16 -9.58
N VAL A 175 -11.47 16.59 -8.65
CA VAL A 175 -10.13 17.08 -8.94
C VAL A 175 -9.12 16.15 -8.28
N ALA A 176 -8.70 15.13 -9.02
CA ALA A 176 -7.90 14.04 -8.47
C ALA A 176 -6.39 14.22 -8.77
N PHE A 177 -5.56 14.08 -7.75
CA PHE A 177 -4.10 14.23 -7.82
C PHE A 177 -3.38 12.93 -7.47
N GLN A 178 -2.08 12.83 -7.79
CA GLN A 178 -1.32 11.59 -7.55
C GLN A 178 -0.97 11.35 -6.08
N GLY A 179 -0.78 12.43 -5.33
CA GLY A 179 -0.34 12.40 -3.93
C GLY A 179 -1.07 13.43 -3.08
N ILE A 180 -1.15 13.14 -1.79
CA ILE A 180 -1.90 13.94 -0.82
C ILE A 180 -1.33 15.37 -0.68
N ASP A 181 -0.01 15.55 -0.73
CA ASP A 181 0.61 16.88 -0.65
C ASP A 181 0.19 17.80 -1.81
N GLU A 182 0.05 17.23 -3.01
CA GLU A 182 -0.44 17.97 -4.18
C GLU A 182 -1.94 18.29 -4.03
N THR A 183 -2.74 17.32 -3.58
CA THR A 183 -4.16 17.51 -3.29
C THR A 183 -4.39 18.63 -2.27
N VAL A 184 -3.58 18.64 -1.20
CA VAL A 184 -3.62 19.65 -0.15
C VAL A 184 -3.27 21.03 -0.69
N LYS A 185 -2.16 21.17 -1.42
CA LYS A 185 -1.76 22.44 -2.04
C LYS A 185 -2.81 22.98 -3.03
N ALA A 186 -3.42 22.09 -3.82
CA ALA A 186 -4.51 22.48 -4.72
C ALA A 186 -5.73 23.01 -3.95
N TYR A 187 -6.08 22.36 -2.85
CA TYR A 187 -7.13 22.84 -1.97
C TYR A 187 -6.79 24.20 -1.34
N GLU A 188 -5.59 24.37 -0.77
CA GLU A 188 -5.12 25.62 -0.15
C GLU A 188 -5.13 26.80 -1.12
N SER A 189 -4.70 26.56 -2.37
CA SER A 189 -4.71 27.57 -3.44
C SER A 189 -6.11 27.91 -3.97
N GLY A 190 -7.16 27.24 -3.48
CA GLY A 190 -8.54 27.50 -3.87
C GLY A 190 -8.97 26.82 -5.17
N ARG A 191 -8.22 25.85 -5.69
CA ARG A 191 -8.62 25.09 -6.88
C ARG A 191 -9.82 24.17 -6.64
N CYS A 192 -10.10 23.84 -5.37
CA CYS A 192 -11.23 23.03 -4.96
C CYS A 192 -11.99 23.71 -3.82
N ASP A 193 -13.30 23.48 -3.76
CA ASP A 193 -14.18 23.95 -2.67
C ASP A 193 -14.02 23.11 -1.40
N ALA A 194 -13.76 21.81 -1.57
CA ALA A 194 -13.53 20.86 -0.49
C ALA A 194 -12.38 19.90 -0.82
N ILE A 195 -11.79 19.29 0.21
CA ILE A 195 -10.91 18.13 0.10
C ILE A 195 -11.58 16.94 0.80
N SER A 196 -11.49 15.75 0.20
CA SER A 196 -12.01 14.51 0.79
C SER A 196 -10.94 13.43 0.80
N THR A 197 -10.64 12.94 2.00
CA THR A 197 -9.82 11.75 2.25
C THR A 197 -10.23 11.16 3.62
N HIS A 198 -9.49 10.19 4.10
CA HIS A 198 -9.59 9.65 5.46
C HIS A 198 -9.49 10.76 6.52
N ILE A 199 -10.35 10.75 7.55
CA ILE A 199 -10.40 11.80 8.58
C ILE A 199 -9.06 11.93 9.29
N SER A 200 -8.40 10.81 9.58
CA SER A 200 -7.07 10.82 10.19
C SER A 200 -6.02 11.55 9.34
N GLN A 201 -6.16 11.53 8.01
CA GLN A 201 -5.27 12.28 7.11
C GLN A 201 -5.67 13.75 7.03
N LEU A 202 -6.97 14.06 7.07
CA LEU A 202 -7.44 15.45 7.07
C LEU A 202 -6.87 16.23 8.27
N VAL A 203 -6.82 15.60 9.45
CA VAL A 203 -6.23 16.23 10.65
C VAL A 203 -4.70 16.33 10.61
N SER A 204 -4.03 15.61 9.72
CA SER A 204 -2.57 15.70 9.54
C SER A 204 -2.12 16.99 8.87
N TYR A 205 -3.03 17.74 8.25
CA TYR A 205 -2.73 18.98 7.54
C TYR A 205 -3.43 20.19 8.20
N PRO A 206 -2.69 21.26 8.51
CA PRO A 206 -3.27 22.49 9.03
C PRO A 206 -3.90 23.30 7.88
N LEU A 207 -5.16 23.02 7.53
CA LEU A 207 -5.91 23.68 6.46
C LEU A 207 -6.99 24.65 6.95
#